data_AF-A0A7S3KM15-F1
#
_entry.id   AF-A0A7S3KM15-F1
#
_cell.length_a   1.000
_cell.length_b   1.000
_cell.length_c   1.000
_cell.angle_alpha   90.00
_cell.angle_beta   90.00
_cell.angle_gamma   90.00
#
_symmetry.space_group_name_H-M   'P 1'
#
loop_
_entity.id
_entity.type
_entity.pdbx_description
1 polymer ?
#
loop_
_entity_poly.entity_id
_entity_poly.type
_entity_poly.pdbx_seq_one_letter_code
_entity_poly.pdbx_strand_id
1 'polypeptide(L)'
;FHQAMLILLMILTGEDWNKIMYDLSRTEPDCVSDKTCGTPIAPLYFISFIMICTLVLLNLFILVILQQFDEYYLPKDNVIEKFKKDLHTFKLNWTKFSKEASGVKIKEYYLVEFFYSMPSPLGFKGM
;
A
#
# COMPACT_ATOMS: atom_id res chain seq x y z
N PHE A 1 18.18 -25.29 0.35
CA PHE A 1 17.04 -24.38 0.61
C PHE A 1 17.44 -23.22 1.53
N HIS A 2 17.76 -23.45 2.81
CA HIS A 2 18.12 -22.38 3.76
C HIS A 2 19.26 -21.46 3.29
N GLN A 3 20.35 -22.04 2.75
CA GLN A 3 21.47 -21.26 2.20
C GLN A 3 21.05 -20.40 1.01
N ALA A 4 20.18 -20.90 0.14
CA ALA A 4 19.65 -20.12 -0.98
C ALA A 4 18.81 -18.93 -0.48
N MET A 5 17.99 -19.12 0.56
CA MET A 5 17.23 -18.01 1.17
C MET A 5 18.14 -16.96 1.80
N LEU A 6 19.23 -17.36 2.47
CA LEU A 6 20.21 -16.42 3.03
C LEU A 6 20.93 -15.63 1.93
N ILE A 7 21.31 -16.29 0.83
CA ILE A 7 21.93 -15.63 -0.32
C ILE A 7 20.96 -14.61 -0.94
N LEU A 8 19.70 -14.99 -1.13
CA LEU A 8 18.68 -14.06 -1.64
C LEU A 8 18.49 -12.88 -0.69
N LEU A 9 18.47 -13.09 0.63
CA LEU A 9 18.40 -12.01 1.61
C LEU A 9 19.61 -11.06 1.52
N MET A 10 20.82 -11.60 1.35
CA MET A 10 22.03 -10.80 1.12
C MET A 10 21.93 -9.98 -0.17
N ILE A 11 21.47 -10.59 -1.26
CA ILE A 11 21.26 -9.90 -2.55
C ILE A 11 20.23 -8.77 -2.42
N LEU A 12 19.17 -8.95 -1.62
CA LEU A 12 18.16 -7.91 -1.36
C LEU A 12 18.76 -6.68 -0.69
N THR A 13 19.81 -6.83 0.11
CA THR A 13 20.54 -5.70 0.72
C THR A 13 21.52 -5.02 -0.25
N GLY A 14 21.67 -5.56 -1.45
CA GLY A 14 22.57 -5.03 -2.49
C GLY A 14 24.02 -5.50 -2.37
N GLU A 15 24.33 -6.42 -1.45
CA GLU A 15 25.69 -6.91 -1.25
C GLU A 15 26.10 -7.93 -2.32
N ASP A 16 27.15 -7.61 -3.07
CA ASP A 16 27.90 -8.51 -3.97
C ASP A 16 27.05 -9.36 -4.94
N TRP A 17 25.81 -8.96 -5.22
CA TRP A 17 24.87 -9.69 -6.08
C TRP A 17 25.40 -9.89 -7.50
N ASN A 18 26.15 -8.91 -8.00
CA ASN A 18 26.77 -8.94 -9.32
C ASN A 18 27.87 -9.99 -9.38
N LYS A 19 28.68 -10.16 -8.33
CA LYS A 19 29.73 -11.20 -8.28
C LYS A 19 29.10 -12.59 -8.31
N ILE A 20 28.05 -12.81 -7.52
CA ILE A 20 27.31 -14.07 -7.48
C ILE A 20 26.67 -14.36 -8.84
N MET A 21 26.06 -13.35 -9.47
CA MET A 21 25.53 -13.46 -10.82
C MET A 21 26.61 -13.87 -11.82
N TYR A 22 27.79 -13.24 -11.78
CA TYR A 22 28.90 -13.57 -12.68
C TYR A 22 29.40 -15.00 -12.45
N ASP A 23 29.59 -15.42 -11.20
CA ASP A 23 30.01 -16.79 -10.86
C ASP A 23 29.00 -17.83 -11.38
N LEU A 24 27.70 -17.54 -11.28
CA LEU A 24 26.64 -18.42 -11.79
C LEU A 24 26.37 -18.30 -13.29
N SER A 25 27.04 -17.38 -13.98
CA SER A 25 26.93 -17.21 -15.44
C SER A 25 28.06 -17.86 -16.23
N ARG A 26 29.11 -18.36 -15.55
CA ARG A 26 30.27 -18.97 -16.20
C ARG A 26 29.90 -20.26 -16.92
N THR A 27 30.30 -20.35 -18.19
CA THR A 27 30.17 -21.53 -19.06
C THR A 27 31.55 -21.99 -19.54
N GLU A 28 31.64 -23.16 -20.18
CA GLU A 28 32.92 -23.67 -20.71
C GLU A 28 33.55 -22.66 -21.70
N PRO A 29 34.89 -22.48 -21.71
CA PRO A 29 35.93 -23.22 -20.99
C PRO A 29 36.25 -22.72 -19.56
N ASP A 30 35.60 -21.66 -19.09
CA ASP A 30 35.91 -21.00 -17.81
C ASP A 30 35.34 -21.74 -16.57
N CYS A 31 34.80 -22.93 -16.77
CA CYS A 31 34.27 -23.81 -15.74
C CYS A 31 34.63 -25.27 -16.04
N VAL A 32 34.70 -26.09 -15.00
CA VAL A 32 34.84 -27.54 -15.11
C VAL A 32 33.47 -28.14 -15.38
N SER A 33 33.35 -28.81 -16.55
CA SER A 33 32.16 -29.55 -16.98
C SER A 33 31.58 -30.40 -15.85
N ASP A 34 30.25 -30.36 -15.69
CA ASP A 34 29.47 -31.07 -14.67
C ASP A 34 29.81 -30.79 -13.18
N LYS A 35 30.73 -29.87 -12.88
CA LYS A 35 31.11 -29.55 -11.49
C LYS A 35 30.83 -28.10 -11.09
N THR A 36 31.18 -27.15 -11.95
CA THR A 36 31.23 -25.72 -11.59
C THR A 36 30.56 -24.81 -12.62
N CYS A 37 30.02 -25.38 -13.68
CA CYS A 37 29.37 -24.59 -14.73
C CYS A 37 28.01 -24.08 -14.26
N GLY A 38 27.78 -22.81 -14.54
CA GLY A 38 26.52 -22.13 -14.29
C GLY A 38 25.62 -22.16 -15.53
N THR A 39 24.77 -21.14 -15.65
CA THR A 39 23.86 -20.98 -16.79
C THR A 39 23.96 -19.58 -17.39
N PRO A 40 24.00 -19.44 -18.73
CA PRO A 40 24.10 -18.13 -19.38
C PRO A 40 22.85 -17.25 -19.16
N ILE A 41 21.75 -17.83 -18.67
CA ILE A 41 20.51 -17.12 -18.34
C ILE A 41 20.49 -16.56 -16.91
N ALA A 42 21.51 -16.85 -16.09
CA ALA A 42 21.60 -16.34 -14.72
C ALA A 42 21.43 -14.80 -14.62
N PRO A 43 22.05 -13.96 -15.48
CA PRO A 43 21.86 -12.51 -15.40
C PRO A 43 20.39 -12.07 -15.51
N LEU A 44 19.59 -12.74 -16.33
CA LEU A 44 18.16 -12.41 -16.48
C LEU A 44 17.39 -12.66 -15.17
N TYR A 45 17.70 -13.76 -14.47
CA TYR A 45 17.11 -14.06 -13.16
C TYR A 45 17.49 -13.01 -12.11
N PHE A 46 18.79 -12.72 -11.96
CA PHE A 46 19.26 -11.79 -10.93
C PHE A 46 18.76 -10.36 -11.16
N ILE A 47 18.80 -9.87 -12.40
CA ILE A 47 18.32 -8.51 -12.73
C ILE A 47 16.81 -8.40 -12.49
N SER A 48 16.02 -9.36 -12.95
CA SER A 48 14.57 -9.33 -12.74
C SER A 48 14.19 -9.43 -11.26
N PHE A 49 14.87 -10.29 -10.51
CA PHE A 49 14.69 -10.42 -9.06
C PHE A 49 14.99 -9.11 -8.33
N ILE A 50 16.13 -8.48 -8.59
CA ILE A 50 16.53 -7.21 -7.96
C ILE A 50 15.54 -6.10 -8.28
N MET A 51 15.12 -5.98 -9.56
CA MET A 51 14.15 -4.97 -9.97
C MET A 51 12.81 -5.13 -9.23
N ILE A 52 12.25 -6.35 -9.21
CA ILE A 52 10.97 -6.62 -8.56
C ILE A 52 11.08 -6.38 -7.05
N CYS A 53 12.10 -6.95 -6.41
CA CYS A 53 12.23 -6.85 -4.97
C CYS A 53 12.53 -5.44 -4.49
N THR A 54 13.34 -4.66 -5.21
CA THR A 54 13.59 -3.26 -4.88
C THR A 54 12.31 -2.43 -4.98
N LEU A 55 11.49 -2.65 -6.02
CA LEU A 55 10.19 -1.98 -6.15
C LEU A 55 9.23 -2.34 -5.00
N VAL A 56 9.17 -3.62 -4.64
CA VAL A 56 8.34 -4.08 -3.50
C VAL A 56 8.82 -3.46 -2.20
N LEU A 57 10.13 -3.51 -1.91
CA LEU A 57 10.72 -2.94 -0.69
C LEU A 57 10.52 -1.42 -0.62
N LEU A 58 10.70 -0.71 -1.74
CA LEU A 58 10.45 0.73 -1.82
C LEU A 58 8.99 1.07 -1.52
N ASN A 59 8.04 0.34 -2.14
CA ASN A 59 6.62 0.57 -1.93
C ASN A 59 6.20 0.27 -0.48
N LEU A 60 6.75 -0.80 0.12
CA LEU A 60 6.52 -1.11 1.54
C LEU A 60 7.12 -0.04 2.45
N PHE A 61 8.32 0.44 2.14
CA PHE A 61 8.97 1.49 2.91
C PHE A 61 8.18 2.81 2.87
N ILE A 62 7.73 3.23 1.68
CA ILE A 62 6.86 4.41 1.52
C ILE A 62 5.56 4.21 2.30
N LEU A 63 4.92 3.04 2.20
CA LEU A 63 3.69 2.75 2.93
C LEU A 63 3.87 2.91 4.44
N VAL A 64 4.94 2.32 5.00
CA VAL A 64 5.23 2.41 6.44
C VAL A 64 5.52 3.85 6.84
N ILE A 65 6.30 4.60 6.05
CA ILE A 65 6.57 6.01 6.33
C ILE A 65 5.30 6.84 6.33
N LEU A 66 4.42 6.66 5.34
CA LEU A 66 3.15 7.39 5.28
C LEU A 66 2.27 7.09 6.49
N GLN A 67 2.22 5.85 6.94
CA GLN A 67 1.50 5.48 8.16
C GLN A 67 2.06 6.17 9.41
N GLN A 68 3.39 6.20 9.57
CA GLN A 68 4.03 6.89 10.70
C GLN A 68 3.85 8.41 10.59
N PHE A 69 3.90 8.96 9.38
CA PHE A 69 3.63 10.38 9.15
C PHE A 69 2.21 10.75 9.59
N ASP A 70 1.22 9.97 9.15
CA ASP A 70 -0.18 10.17 9.50
C ASP A 70 -0.44 10.05 11.01
N GLU A 71 0.27 9.16 11.71
CA GLU A 71 0.09 8.94 13.15
C GLU A 71 0.73 10.05 14.01
N TYR A 72 1.95 10.47 13.68
CA TYR A 72 2.75 11.35 14.55
C TYR A 72 2.76 12.82 14.11
N TYR A 73 2.61 13.10 12.81
CA TYR A 73 2.78 14.45 12.26
C TYR A 73 1.47 15.11 11.84
N LEU A 74 0.39 14.36 11.62
CA LEU A 74 -0.92 14.95 11.40
C LEU A 74 -1.59 15.30 12.74
N PRO A 75 -1.93 16.58 12.99
CA PRO A 75 -2.67 16.97 14.19
C PRO A 75 -4.01 16.23 14.24
N LYS A 76 -4.48 15.85 15.44
CA LYS A 76 -5.81 15.22 15.59
C LYS A 76 -6.96 16.12 15.11
N ASP A 77 -6.78 17.44 15.16
CA ASP A 77 -7.69 18.45 14.61
C ASP A 77 -7.27 18.88 13.18
N ASN A 78 -7.01 17.91 12.29
CA ASN A 78 -6.75 18.20 10.88
C ASN A 78 -8.05 18.17 10.05
N VAL A 79 -7.98 18.74 8.84
CA VAL A 79 -9.13 18.84 7.92
C VAL A 79 -9.67 17.46 7.52
N ILE A 80 -8.80 16.46 7.40
CA ILE A 80 -9.17 15.09 7.01
C ILE A 80 -9.98 14.40 8.11
N GLU A 81 -9.55 14.50 9.37
CA GLU A 81 -10.26 13.95 10.52
C GLU A 81 -11.59 14.66 10.75
N LYS A 82 -11.62 16.00 10.59
CA LYS A 82 -12.87 16.75 10.60
C LYS A 82 -13.84 16.26 9.51
N PHE A 83 -13.36 16.09 8.27
CA PHE A 83 -14.17 15.55 7.18
C PHE A 83 -14.66 14.12 7.46
N LYS A 84 -13.82 13.23 8.01
CA LYS A 84 -14.24 11.87 8.40
C LYS A 84 -15.36 11.90 9.44
N LYS A 85 -15.23 12.75 10.46
CA LYS A 85 -16.24 12.93 11.52
C LYS A 85 -17.55 13.48 10.95
N ASP A 86 -17.46 14.45 10.06
CA ASP A 86 -18.61 15.06 9.39
C ASP A 86 -19.31 14.05 8.47
N LEU A 87 -18.56 13.30 7.66
CA LEU A 87 -19.07 12.24 6.79
C LEU A 87 -19.75 11.12 7.58
N HIS A 88 -19.16 10.72 8.71
CA HIS A 88 -19.77 9.74 9.60
C HIS A 88 -21.11 10.24 10.16
N THR A 89 -21.16 11.50 10.60
CA THR A 89 -22.38 12.14 11.09
C THR A 89 -23.45 12.25 10.01
N PHE A 90 -23.05 12.63 8.78
CA PHE A 90 -23.93 12.65 7.61
C PHE A 90 -24.51 11.26 7.35
N LYS A 91 -23.67 10.21 7.25
CA LYS A 91 -24.09 8.83 6.96
C LYS A 91 -25.06 8.28 8.01
N LEU A 92 -24.82 8.57 9.30
CA LEU A 92 -25.71 8.17 10.39
C LEU A 92 -27.08 8.82 10.30
N ASN A 93 -27.18 10.07 9.84
CA ASN A 93 -28.47 10.72 9.65
C ASN A 93 -29.13 10.30 8.33
N TRP A 94 -28.36 10.18 7.25
CA TRP A 94 -28.83 9.74 5.94
C TRP A 94 -29.55 8.40 6.01
N THR A 95 -28.95 7.42 6.70
CA THR A 95 -29.52 6.07 6.84
C THR A 95 -30.90 6.04 7.49
N LYS A 96 -31.25 7.03 8.33
CA LYS A 96 -32.58 7.14 8.94
C LYS A 96 -33.66 7.46 7.90
N PHE A 97 -33.36 8.36 6.97
CA PHE A 97 -34.31 8.85 5.96
C PHE A 97 -34.27 8.06 4.65
N SER A 98 -33.16 7.37 4.37
CA SER A 98 -32.96 6.62 3.13
C SER A 98 -33.26 5.12 3.26
N LYS A 99 -33.76 4.64 4.41
CA LYS A 99 -33.95 3.21 4.70
C LYS A 99 -34.88 2.52 3.70
N GLU A 100 -35.94 3.21 3.28
CA GLU A 100 -36.91 2.71 2.28
C GLU A 100 -36.32 2.55 0.88
N ALA A 101 -35.27 3.30 0.55
CA ALA A 101 -34.62 3.28 -0.76
C ALA A 101 -33.19 2.72 -0.70
N SER A 102 -32.91 1.86 0.29
CA SER A 102 -31.63 1.16 0.46
C SER A 102 -30.40 2.08 0.47
N GLY A 103 -30.53 3.33 0.94
CA GLY A 103 -29.40 4.27 0.99
C GLY A 103 -29.18 5.10 -0.27
N VAL A 104 -29.91 4.87 -1.36
CA VAL A 104 -29.65 5.53 -2.65
C VAL A 104 -30.28 6.91 -2.75
N LYS A 105 -31.48 7.09 -2.18
CA LYS A 105 -32.25 8.34 -2.27
C LYS A 105 -33.11 8.58 -1.04
N ILE A 106 -33.52 9.83 -0.87
CA ILE A 106 -34.55 10.25 0.09
C ILE A 106 -35.71 10.87 -0.69
N LYS A 107 -36.91 10.83 -0.13
CA LYS A 107 -38.07 11.52 -0.71
C LYS A 107 -37.94 13.02 -0.43
N GLU A 108 -38.35 13.85 -1.39
CA GLU A 108 -38.17 15.32 -1.34
C GLU A 108 -38.75 15.95 -0.07
N TYR A 109 -39.90 15.47 0.41
CA TYR A 109 -40.53 16.03 1.61
C TYR A 109 -39.74 15.78 2.91
N TYR A 110 -38.83 14.79 2.95
CA TYR A 110 -37.93 14.57 4.09
C TYR A 110 -36.67 15.44 4.02
N LEU A 111 -36.42 16.16 2.92
CA LEU A 111 -35.15 16.88 2.70
C LEU A 111 -34.94 18.00 3.72
N VAL A 112 -36.01 18.75 4.04
CA VAL A 112 -35.94 19.83 5.04
C VAL A 112 -35.69 19.24 6.43
N GLU A 113 -36.45 18.22 6.83
CA GLU A 113 -36.28 17.54 8.12
C GLU A 113 -34.89 16.90 8.26
N PHE A 114 -34.36 16.35 7.16
CA PHE A 114 -33.00 15.82 7.11
C PHE A 114 -31.94 16.90 7.41
N PHE A 115 -32.01 18.07 6.78
CA PHE A 115 -31.08 19.18 7.07
C PHE A 115 -31.24 19.74 8.49
N TYR A 116 -32.45 19.76 9.04
CA TYR A 116 -32.67 20.13 10.45
C TYR A 116 -32.20 19.05 11.45
N SER A 117 -32.04 17.80 11.01
CA SER A 117 -31.54 16.72 11.87
C SER A 117 -30.02 16.78 12.10
N MET A 118 -29.29 17.51 11.26
CA MET A 118 -27.83 17.59 11.28
C MET A 118 -27.32 18.90 11.94
N PRO A 119 -26.30 18.83 12.82
CA PRO A 119 -25.70 20.01 13.42
C PRO A 119 -24.94 20.85 12.39
N SER A 120 -24.78 22.15 12.67
CA SER A 120 -23.83 23.01 11.93
C SER A 120 -22.43 22.40 12.02
N PRO A 121 -21.64 22.37 10.92
CA PRO A 121 -21.83 23.02 9.61
C PRO A 121 -22.62 22.19 8.56
N LEU A 122 -23.05 20.97 8.88
CA LEU A 122 -23.69 20.05 7.93
C LEU A 122 -25.18 20.32 7.70
N GLY A 123 -25.82 20.99 8.66
CA GLY A 123 -27.25 21.30 8.62
C GLY A 123 -27.60 22.43 9.57
N PHE A 124 -28.90 22.60 9.79
CA PHE A 124 -29.46 23.76 10.48
C PHE A 124 -30.05 23.39 11.85
N LYS A 125 -29.63 22.27 12.46
CA LYS A 125 -30.14 21.87 13.78
C LYS A 125 -29.86 22.96 14.82
N GLY A 126 -30.91 23.63 15.29
CA GLY A 126 -30.85 24.67 16.32
C GLY A 126 -30.69 26.10 15.81
N MET A 127 -30.88 26.32 14.50
CA MET A 127 -31.10 27.64 13.88
C MET A 127 -32.61 27.86 13.69
#